data_AF-A0A8T7J9G0-F1
#
_entry.id   AF-A0A8T7J9G0-F1
#
_cell.length_a   1.000
_cell.length_b   1.000
_cell.length_c   1.000
_cell.angle_alpha   90.00
_cell.angle_beta   90.00
_cell.angle_gamma   90.00
#
_symmetry.space_group_name_H-M   'P 1'
#
loop_
_entity.id
_entity.type
_entity.pdbx_description
1 polymer ?
#
loop_
_entity_poly.entity_id
_entity_poly.type
_entity_poly.pdbx_seq_one_letter_code
_entity_poly.pdbx_strand_id
1 'polypeptide(L)'
;MTAIITFGVLLAFGLVVFCLIKWWNLKVIGVTPVPLFTFIAILFTSGLDVGLIMFPLGEFPTYANVAEAPEYGFTNPLAIEFGFWGFLIWAFYFLTGFYFCVVEPRVKFFEIPWVKWLNNVVIIATCAFTASLFLIYLPFYIPQVGDGESVVTTFYIIVFCTILAAAYSSTDIKYVRILSVGSTLLFGALIAFMWVYSGMGLSGMGQNLALLSDYFKNLPKFVSPINDYHEFYLFWW
;
A
#
# COMPACT_ATOMS: atom_id res chain seq x y z
N MET A 1 16.04 -1.31 -17.39
CA MET A 1 15.09 -1.86 -16.41
C MET A 1 13.68 -1.34 -16.69
N THR A 2 13.55 -0.05 -16.96
CA THR A 2 12.33 0.69 -17.36
C THR A 2 11.43 -0.04 -18.38
N ALA A 3 11.99 -0.54 -19.48
CA ALA A 3 11.20 -1.23 -20.51
C ALA A 3 10.58 -2.55 -20.02
N ILE A 4 11.28 -3.27 -19.14
CA ILE A 4 10.80 -4.54 -18.56
C ILE A 4 9.66 -4.25 -17.60
N ILE A 5 9.82 -3.26 -16.72
CA ILE A 5 8.77 -2.85 -15.77
C ILE A 5 7.54 -2.34 -16.52
N THR A 6 7.73 -1.46 -17.50
CA THR A 6 6.61 -0.94 -18.31
C THR A 6 5.87 -2.07 -19.01
N PHE A 7 6.57 -3.03 -19.60
CA PHE A 7 5.94 -4.21 -20.20
C PHE A 7 5.18 -5.05 -19.17
N GLY A 8 5.77 -5.29 -18.00
CA GLY A 8 5.14 -6.03 -16.90
C GLY A 8 3.85 -5.36 -16.41
N VAL A 9 3.87 -4.05 -16.20
CA VAL A 9 2.71 -3.25 -15.79
C VAL A 9 1.58 -3.32 -16.83
N LEU A 10 1.90 -3.12 -18.11
CA LEU A 10 0.91 -3.20 -19.20
C LEU A 10 0.33 -4.62 -19.33
N LEU A 11 1.16 -5.65 -19.19
CA LEU A 11 0.71 -7.04 -19.19
C LEU A 11 -0.21 -7.32 -18.00
N ALA A 12 0.14 -6.85 -16.80
CA ALA A 12 -0.69 -6.99 -15.61
C ALA A 12 -2.07 -6.36 -15.81
N PHE A 13 -2.14 -5.13 -16.33
CA PHE A 13 -3.42 -4.50 -16.65
C PHE A 13 -4.20 -5.24 -17.75
N GLY A 14 -3.53 -5.74 -18.78
CA GLY A 14 -4.15 -6.59 -19.79
C GLY A 14 -4.77 -7.86 -19.19
N LEU A 15 -4.06 -8.51 -18.25
CA LEU A 15 -4.55 -9.68 -17.53
C LEU A 15 -5.71 -9.34 -16.59
N VAL A 16 -5.68 -8.19 -15.91
CA VAL A 16 -6.80 -7.71 -15.08
C VAL A 16 -8.05 -7.57 -15.93
N VAL A 17 -7.95 -6.87 -17.08
CA VAL A 17 -9.08 -6.70 -18.02
C VAL A 17 -9.58 -8.05 -18.53
N PHE A 18 -8.68 -8.95 -18.92
CA PHE A 18 -9.04 -10.30 -19.35
C PHE A 18 -9.78 -11.08 -18.25
N CYS A 19 -9.29 -11.03 -17.01
CA CYS A 19 -9.89 -11.70 -15.88
C CYS A 19 -11.29 -11.17 -15.57
N LEU A 20 -11.44 -9.84 -15.58
CA LEU A 20 -12.73 -9.17 -15.37
C LEU A 20 -13.75 -9.54 -16.45
N ILE A 21 -13.36 -9.57 -17.73
CA ILE A 21 -14.28 -9.92 -18.81
C ILE A 21 -14.69 -11.40 -18.72
N LYS A 22 -13.72 -12.31 -18.56
CA LYS A 22 -13.96 -13.74 -18.64
C LYS A 22 -14.66 -14.32 -17.41
N TRP A 23 -14.42 -13.76 -16.22
CA TRP A 23 -14.96 -14.27 -14.95
C TRP A 23 -15.80 -13.24 -14.17
N TRP A 24 -16.36 -12.23 -14.85
CA TRP A 24 -17.16 -11.14 -14.25
C TRP A 24 -18.18 -11.60 -13.20
N ASN A 25 -18.90 -12.69 -13.46
CA ASN A 25 -19.97 -13.20 -12.59
C ASN A 25 -19.56 -14.41 -11.74
N LEU A 26 -18.26 -14.73 -11.66
CA LEU A 26 -17.80 -15.86 -10.85
C LEU A 26 -17.90 -15.53 -9.37
N LYS A 27 -18.70 -16.31 -8.63
CA LYS A 27 -18.79 -16.19 -7.17
C LYS A 27 -17.63 -16.94 -6.51
N VAL A 28 -16.82 -16.21 -5.75
CA VAL A 28 -15.75 -16.77 -4.92
C VAL A 28 -16.28 -16.95 -3.50
N ILE A 29 -16.30 -18.20 -3.00
CA ILE A 29 -16.82 -18.53 -1.67
C ILE A 29 -15.65 -18.94 -0.78
N GLY A 30 -15.36 -18.10 0.22
CA GLY A 30 -14.35 -18.40 1.25
C GLY A 30 -14.93 -19.23 2.39
N VAL A 31 -14.04 -19.89 3.15
CA VAL A 31 -14.42 -20.74 4.31
C VAL A 31 -14.66 -19.95 5.60
N THR A 32 -14.25 -18.68 5.61
CA THR A 32 -14.25 -17.81 6.79
C THR A 32 -15.10 -16.56 6.53
N PRO A 33 -16.44 -16.65 6.63
CA PRO A 33 -17.30 -15.51 6.37
C PRO A 33 -17.11 -14.43 7.44
N VAL A 34 -17.17 -13.17 7.01
CA VAL A 34 -17.18 -11.99 7.87
C VAL A 34 -18.23 -11.00 7.36
N PRO A 35 -18.76 -10.12 8.23
CA PRO A 35 -19.60 -9.02 7.78
C PRO A 35 -18.88 -8.15 6.74
N LEU A 36 -19.64 -7.58 5.79
CA LEU A 36 -19.08 -6.77 4.70
C LEU A 36 -18.19 -5.63 5.19
N PHE A 37 -18.61 -4.92 6.25
CA PHE A 37 -17.81 -3.84 6.81
C PHE A 37 -16.47 -4.34 7.37
N THR A 38 -16.48 -5.46 8.10
CA THR A 38 -15.26 -6.10 8.59
C THR A 38 -14.35 -6.54 7.45
N PHE A 39 -14.92 -7.05 6.36
CA PHE A 39 -14.16 -7.39 5.15
C PHE A 39 -13.48 -6.17 4.55
N ILE A 40 -14.22 -5.07 4.38
CA ILE A 40 -13.67 -3.79 3.88
C ILE A 40 -12.57 -3.28 4.81
N ALA A 41 -12.78 -3.32 6.13
CA ALA A 41 -11.78 -2.90 7.11
C ALA A 41 -10.50 -3.76 7.02
N ILE A 42 -10.64 -5.09 6.86
CA ILE A 42 -9.48 -5.96 6.66
C ILE A 42 -8.71 -5.56 5.40
N LEU A 43 -9.40 -5.40 4.26
CA LEU A 43 -8.74 -4.98 3.00
C LEU A 43 -8.08 -3.61 3.10
N PHE A 44 -8.78 -2.65 3.73
CA PHE A 44 -8.25 -1.31 3.95
C PHE A 44 -6.98 -1.36 4.79
N THR A 45 -7.03 -2.06 5.93
CA THR A 45 -5.87 -2.16 6.83
C THR A 45 -4.74 -3.06 6.32
N SER A 46 -5.00 -3.99 5.39
CA SER A 46 -3.94 -4.74 4.73
C SER A 46 -3.14 -3.90 3.73
N GLY A 47 -3.74 -2.86 3.17
CA GLY A 47 -3.00 -1.89 2.35
C GLY A 47 -2.47 -0.71 3.16
N LEU A 48 -3.09 -0.38 4.30
CA LEU A 48 -2.63 0.60 5.29
C LEU A 48 -1.41 0.08 6.04
N ASP A 49 -0.31 -0.08 5.31
CA ASP A 49 1.00 -0.27 5.91
C ASP A 49 1.53 1.09 6.44
N VAL A 50 2.57 1.01 7.27
CA VAL A 50 3.46 2.11 7.66
C VAL A 50 3.70 3.06 6.48
N GLY A 51 3.92 2.49 5.29
CA GLY A 51 4.18 3.25 4.08
C GLY A 51 3.07 4.23 3.67
N LEU A 52 1.79 3.87 3.77
CA LEU A 52 0.67 4.73 3.34
C LEU A 52 0.44 5.96 4.21
N ILE A 53 0.99 5.97 5.43
CA ILE A 53 0.95 7.15 6.31
C ILE A 53 2.28 7.88 6.22
N MET A 54 3.38 7.14 6.31
CA MET A 54 4.70 7.71 6.49
C MET A 54 5.21 8.36 5.20
N PHE A 55 5.23 7.62 4.09
CA PHE A 55 5.79 8.14 2.85
C PHE A 55 5.02 9.35 2.31
N PRO A 56 3.68 9.33 2.18
CA PRO A 56 2.97 10.51 1.67
C PRO A 56 3.22 11.79 2.50
N LEU A 57 3.34 11.68 3.83
CA LEU A 57 3.65 12.85 4.66
C LEU A 57 5.05 13.42 4.40
N GLY A 58 6.03 12.57 4.07
CA GLY A 58 7.39 12.99 3.74
C GLY A 58 7.57 13.41 2.28
N GLU A 59 6.82 12.81 1.36
CA GLU A 59 7.00 12.96 -0.08
C GLU A 59 6.16 14.09 -0.69
N PHE A 60 4.98 14.37 -0.14
CA PHE A 60 4.08 15.41 -0.64
C PHE A 60 4.78 16.77 -0.87
N PRO A 61 5.66 17.26 0.04
CA PRO A 61 6.41 18.51 -0.18
C PRO A 61 7.34 18.46 -1.40
N THR A 62 7.95 17.31 -1.67
CA THR A 62 8.83 17.10 -2.83
C THR A 62 8.02 17.25 -4.12
N TYR A 63 6.84 16.63 -4.18
CA TYR A 63 5.95 16.74 -5.35
C TYR A 63 5.43 18.17 -5.56
N ALA A 64 5.33 18.96 -4.49
CA ALA A 64 4.95 20.37 -4.56
C ALA A 64 6.10 21.30 -5.01
N ASN A 65 7.36 20.87 -4.85
CA ASN A 65 8.53 21.68 -5.20
C ASN A 65 8.98 21.44 -6.66
N VAL A 66 8.22 21.96 -7.62
CA VAL A 66 8.51 21.81 -9.06
C VAL A 66 9.82 22.51 -9.48
N ALA A 67 10.37 23.41 -8.65
CA ALA A 67 11.67 24.02 -8.92
C ALA A 67 12.82 23.01 -8.75
N GLU A 68 12.73 22.14 -7.75
CA GLU A 68 13.73 21.11 -7.46
C GLU A 68 13.38 19.76 -8.11
N ALA A 69 12.09 19.47 -8.29
CA ALA A 69 11.58 18.24 -8.91
C ALA A 69 10.66 18.54 -10.12
N PRO A 70 11.21 19.10 -11.21
CA PRO A 70 10.44 19.54 -12.38
C PRO A 70 9.69 18.41 -13.07
N GLU A 71 10.12 17.15 -12.92
CA GLU A 71 9.46 15.97 -13.49
C GLU A 71 8.04 15.74 -12.97
N TYR A 72 7.68 16.28 -11.81
CA TYR A 72 6.32 16.19 -11.24
C TYR A 72 5.41 17.34 -11.68
N GLY A 73 5.94 18.35 -12.38
CA GLY A 73 5.20 19.55 -12.81
C GLY A 73 4.10 19.32 -13.85
N PHE A 74 3.88 18.08 -14.31
CA PHE A 74 2.81 17.75 -15.26
C PHE A 74 1.42 17.67 -14.60
N THR A 75 1.34 17.62 -13.27
CA THR A 75 0.10 17.57 -12.51
C THR A 75 0.30 18.18 -11.11
N ASN A 76 -0.66 17.98 -10.20
CA ASN A 76 -0.58 18.44 -8.82
C ASN A 76 -0.08 17.33 -7.86
N PRO A 77 0.44 17.68 -6.67
CA PRO A 77 0.99 16.72 -5.70
C PRO A 77 0.02 15.62 -5.28
N LEU A 78 -1.27 15.96 -5.10
CA LEU A 78 -2.29 14.98 -4.71
C LEU A 78 -2.49 13.91 -5.79
N ALA A 79 -2.46 14.30 -7.07
CA ALA A 79 -2.54 13.37 -8.17
C ALA A 79 -1.28 12.50 -8.31
N ILE A 80 -0.10 13.02 -7.97
CA ILE A 80 1.15 12.24 -7.92
C ILE A 80 1.04 11.17 -6.84
N GLU A 81 0.71 11.56 -5.61
CA GLU A 81 0.52 10.63 -4.48
C GLU A 81 -0.49 9.53 -4.81
N PHE A 82 -1.64 9.92 -5.35
CA PHE A 82 -2.66 8.95 -5.74
C PHE A 82 -2.19 8.02 -6.87
N GLY A 83 -1.33 8.49 -7.77
CA GLY A 83 -0.75 7.66 -8.81
C GLY A 83 0.27 6.64 -8.30
N PHE A 84 1.00 6.98 -7.23
CA PHE A 84 2.01 6.11 -6.63
C PHE A 84 1.41 5.07 -5.69
N TRP A 85 0.28 5.38 -5.04
CA TRP A 85 -0.30 4.57 -3.95
C TRP A 85 -1.72 4.05 -4.21
N GLY A 86 -2.42 4.62 -5.19
CA GLY A 86 -3.86 4.47 -5.36
C GLY A 86 -4.27 3.62 -6.57
N PHE A 87 -5.55 3.72 -6.89
CA PHE A 87 -6.29 3.12 -8.02
C PHE A 87 -5.59 2.01 -8.84
N LEU A 88 -4.72 2.35 -9.79
CA LEU A 88 -4.10 1.36 -10.69
C LEU A 88 -3.16 0.39 -9.98
N ILE A 89 -2.46 0.81 -8.93
CA ILE A 89 -1.58 -0.06 -8.16
C ILE A 89 -2.36 -1.22 -7.54
N TRP A 90 -3.58 -0.95 -7.06
CA TRP A 90 -4.45 -1.97 -6.48
C TRP A 90 -4.92 -3.01 -7.50
N ALA A 91 -4.79 -2.75 -8.80
CA ALA A 91 -5.06 -3.75 -9.83
C ALA A 91 -4.01 -4.90 -9.80
N PHE A 92 -2.78 -4.64 -9.36
CA PHE A 92 -1.78 -5.70 -9.17
C PHE A 92 -2.20 -6.66 -8.06
N TYR A 93 -2.69 -6.12 -6.93
CA TYR A 93 -3.25 -6.91 -5.85
C TYR A 93 -4.51 -7.68 -6.25
N PHE A 94 -5.34 -7.11 -7.12
CA PHE A 94 -6.46 -7.85 -7.71
C PHE A 94 -5.98 -9.09 -8.46
N LEU A 95 -4.93 -8.99 -9.29
CA LEU A 95 -4.44 -10.12 -10.08
C LEU A 95 -3.91 -11.25 -9.19
N THR A 96 -3.14 -10.90 -8.16
CA THR A 96 -2.65 -11.87 -7.16
C THR A 96 -3.79 -12.49 -6.37
N GLY A 97 -4.74 -11.69 -5.89
CA GLY A 97 -5.94 -12.17 -5.20
C GLY A 97 -6.77 -13.10 -6.07
N PHE A 98 -6.97 -12.74 -7.34
CA PHE A 98 -7.67 -13.57 -8.32
C PHE A 98 -6.97 -14.90 -8.53
N TYR A 99 -5.64 -14.91 -8.66
CA TYR A 99 -4.86 -16.14 -8.76
C TYR A 99 -5.15 -17.08 -7.59
N PHE A 100 -4.98 -16.62 -6.35
CA PHE A 100 -5.18 -17.47 -5.17
C PHE A 100 -6.63 -17.90 -4.95
N CYS A 101 -7.60 -17.06 -5.34
CA CYS A 101 -9.01 -17.38 -5.18
C CYS A 101 -9.58 -18.30 -6.26
N VAL A 102 -9.08 -18.22 -7.51
CA VAL A 102 -9.74 -18.83 -8.68
C VAL A 102 -8.85 -19.82 -9.43
N VAL A 103 -7.54 -19.53 -9.52
CA VAL A 103 -6.59 -20.31 -10.32
C VAL A 103 -5.89 -21.35 -9.45
N GLU A 104 -5.29 -20.93 -8.34
CA GLU A 104 -4.52 -21.79 -7.43
C GLU A 104 -5.27 -23.04 -6.96
N PRO A 105 -6.56 -22.99 -6.58
CA PRO A 105 -7.29 -24.19 -6.16
C PRO A 105 -7.37 -25.28 -7.24
N ARG A 106 -7.16 -24.92 -8.52
CA ARG A 106 -7.17 -25.85 -9.65
C ARG A 106 -5.76 -26.30 -10.04
N VAL A 107 -4.78 -25.40 -10.02
CA VAL A 107 -3.40 -25.70 -10.47
C VAL A 107 -2.52 -26.24 -9.37
N LYS A 108 -2.81 -25.92 -8.10
CA LYS A 108 -2.10 -26.41 -6.91
C LYS A 108 -0.58 -26.22 -7.00
N PHE A 109 -0.16 -25.09 -7.58
CA PHE A 109 1.25 -24.83 -7.84
C PHE A 109 2.07 -24.76 -6.55
N PHE A 110 1.48 -24.22 -5.47
CA PHE A 110 2.13 -24.12 -4.16
C PHE A 110 2.11 -25.43 -3.36
N GLU A 111 1.49 -26.51 -3.86
CA GLU A 111 1.66 -27.86 -3.30
C GLU A 111 3.03 -28.46 -3.65
N ILE A 112 3.72 -27.90 -4.66
CA ILE A 112 5.06 -28.33 -5.05
C ILE A 112 6.06 -27.93 -3.95
N PRO A 113 6.83 -28.87 -3.36
CA PRO A 113 7.65 -28.60 -2.18
C PRO A 113 8.68 -27.47 -2.35
N TRP A 114 9.35 -27.40 -3.51
CA TRP A 114 10.35 -26.35 -3.76
C TRP A 114 9.70 -24.97 -3.95
N VAL A 115 8.52 -24.90 -4.58
CA VAL A 115 7.75 -23.66 -4.73
C VAL A 115 7.35 -23.14 -3.36
N LYS A 116 6.85 -24.03 -2.50
CA LYS A 116 6.49 -23.69 -1.13
C LYS A 116 7.69 -23.17 -0.32
N TRP A 117 8.84 -23.80 -0.47
CA TRP A 117 10.08 -23.34 0.18
C TRP A 117 10.49 -21.95 -0.32
N LEU A 118 10.50 -21.74 -1.64
CA LEU A 118 10.84 -20.44 -2.23
C LEU A 118 9.85 -19.35 -1.78
N ASN A 119 8.55 -19.66 -1.77
CA ASN A 119 7.52 -18.74 -1.29
C ASN A 119 7.77 -18.32 0.16
N ASN A 120 8.14 -19.26 1.03
CA ASN A 120 8.47 -18.93 2.42
C ASN A 120 9.69 -17.99 2.51
N VAL A 121 10.72 -18.21 1.68
CA VAL A 121 11.89 -17.30 1.61
C VAL A 121 11.46 -15.90 1.18
N VAL A 122 10.62 -15.79 0.15
CA VAL A 122 10.09 -14.50 -0.34
C VAL A 122 9.27 -13.79 0.74
N ILE A 123 8.40 -14.51 1.45
CA ILE A 123 7.61 -13.94 2.56
C ILE A 123 8.55 -13.41 3.65
N ILE A 124 9.54 -14.19 4.08
CA ILE A 124 10.50 -13.77 5.12
C ILE A 124 11.26 -12.53 4.66
N ALA A 125 11.75 -12.51 3.42
CA ALA A 125 12.46 -11.36 2.86
C ALA A 125 11.57 -10.10 2.80
N THR A 126 10.30 -10.26 2.42
CA THR A 126 9.34 -9.16 2.38
C THR A 126 9.06 -8.61 3.77
N CYS A 127 8.81 -9.49 4.75
CA CYS A 127 8.61 -9.08 6.14
C CYS A 127 9.87 -8.39 6.71
N ALA A 128 11.06 -8.89 6.41
CA ALA A 128 12.32 -8.29 6.83
C ALA A 128 12.54 -6.92 6.19
N PHE A 129 12.21 -6.77 4.90
CA PHE A 129 12.26 -5.49 4.20
C PHE A 129 11.32 -4.46 4.85
N THR A 130 10.04 -4.81 5.08
CA THR A 130 9.09 -3.91 5.76
C THR A 130 9.58 -3.52 7.16
N ALA A 131 10.09 -4.48 7.95
CA ALA A 131 10.65 -4.20 9.26
C ALA A 131 11.88 -3.26 9.19
N SER A 132 12.71 -3.39 8.15
CA SER A 132 13.85 -2.49 7.93
C SER A 132 13.42 -1.07 7.59
N LEU A 133 12.37 -0.89 6.78
CA LEU A 133 11.81 0.44 6.51
C LEU A 133 11.28 1.07 7.79
N PHE A 134 10.55 0.32 8.61
CA PHE A 134 10.07 0.81 9.90
C PHE A 134 11.22 1.26 10.80
N LEU A 135 12.32 0.50 10.86
CA LEU A 135 13.51 0.85 11.63
C LEU A 135 14.17 2.14 11.12
N ILE A 136 14.28 2.30 9.80
CA ILE A 136 14.93 3.47 9.19
C ILE A 136 14.08 4.74 9.36
N TYR A 137 12.76 4.64 9.18
CA TYR A 137 11.91 5.81 9.12
C TYR A 137 11.28 6.20 10.46
N LEU A 138 11.12 5.31 11.43
CA LEU A 138 10.53 5.64 12.74
C LEU A 138 11.22 6.82 13.46
N PRO A 139 12.56 6.98 13.44
CA PRO A 139 13.25 8.14 14.03
C PRO A 139 12.78 9.49 13.47
N PHE A 140 12.40 9.55 12.19
CA PHE A 140 11.87 10.77 11.58
C PHE A 140 10.54 11.22 12.23
N TYR A 141 9.69 10.27 12.64
CA TYR A 141 8.38 10.57 13.25
C TYR A 141 8.47 10.81 14.76
N ILE A 142 9.42 10.16 15.43
CA ILE A 142 9.63 10.30 16.88
C ILE A 142 11.12 10.61 17.14
N PRO A 143 11.60 11.80 16.75
CA PRO A 143 13.01 12.16 16.85
C PRO A 143 13.51 12.23 18.29
N GLN A 144 12.61 12.28 19.28
CA GLN A 144 12.97 12.24 20.70
C GLN A 144 13.36 10.84 21.18
N VAL A 145 13.05 9.79 20.42
CA VAL A 145 13.21 8.38 20.83
C VAL A 145 14.31 7.67 20.03
N GLY A 146 14.78 8.25 18.93
CA GLY A 146 15.93 7.76 18.16
C GLY A 146 16.41 8.80 17.16
N ASP A 147 17.69 8.72 16.81
CA ASP A 147 18.35 9.55 15.79
C ASP A 147 18.59 8.80 14.46
N GLY A 148 18.24 7.51 14.41
CA GLY A 148 18.45 6.64 13.23
C GLY A 148 19.89 6.19 13.01
N GLU A 149 20.83 6.66 13.84
CA GLU A 149 22.26 6.39 13.72
C GLU A 149 22.84 5.69 14.96
N SER A 150 22.33 6.02 16.14
CA SER A 150 22.78 5.51 17.43
C SER A 150 21.91 4.35 17.93
N VAL A 151 22.52 3.42 18.67
CA VAL A 151 21.78 2.34 19.32
C VAL A 151 21.05 2.87 20.55
N VAL A 152 19.80 3.32 20.36
CA VAL A 152 18.92 3.78 21.45
C VAL A 152 18.09 2.60 21.98
N THR A 153 18.38 2.14 23.19
CA THR A 153 17.70 0.96 23.79
C THR A 153 16.17 1.06 23.76
N THR A 154 15.63 2.22 24.12
CA THR A 154 14.17 2.48 24.11
C THR A 154 13.57 2.27 22.72
N PHE A 155 14.25 2.73 21.68
CA PHE A 155 13.83 2.56 20.29
C PHE A 155 13.76 1.08 19.91
N TYR A 156 14.84 0.32 20.15
CA TYR A 156 14.86 -1.11 19.81
C TYR A 156 13.83 -1.93 20.60
N ILE A 157 13.56 -1.56 21.86
CA ILE A 157 12.49 -2.20 22.65
C ILE A 157 11.11 -1.94 22.01
N ILE A 158 10.82 -0.71 21.58
CA ILE A 158 9.55 -0.40 20.92
C ILE A 158 9.41 -1.20 19.63
N VAL A 159 10.43 -1.20 18.78
CA VAL A 159 10.43 -1.96 17.53
C VAL A 159 10.22 -3.45 17.79
N PHE A 160 10.93 -4.03 18.76
CA PHE A 160 10.80 -5.43 19.14
C PHE A 160 9.39 -5.76 19.65
N CYS A 161 8.84 -4.95 20.55
CA CYS A 161 7.48 -5.11 21.07
C CYS A 161 6.43 -5.03 19.95
N THR A 162 6.59 -4.10 19.00
CA THR A 162 5.70 -3.96 17.84
C THR A 162 5.74 -5.21 16.97
N ILE A 163 6.93 -5.74 16.67
CA ILE A 163 7.10 -6.99 15.89
C ILE A 163 6.45 -8.17 16.63
N LEU A 164 6.65 -8.30 17.94
CA LEU A 164 6.03 -9.36 18.73
C LEU A 164 4.51 -9.24 18.75
N ALA A 165 3.97 -8.04 18.92
CA ALA A 165 2.53 -7.79 18.88
C ALA A 165 1.94 -8.13 17.51
N ALA A 166 2.61 -7.74 16.42
CA ALA A 166 2.22 -8.08 15.06
C ALA A 166 2.23 -9.60 14.85
N ALA A 167 3.32 -10.29 15.20
CA ALA A 167 3.43 -11.74 15.10
C ALA A 167 2.35 -12.45 15.91
N TYR A 168 2.12 -12.03 17.16
CA TYR A 168 1.08 -12.60 18.01
C TYR A 168 -0.33 -12.38 17.45
N SER A 169 -0.64 -11.16 17.02
CA SER A 169 -1.96 -10.83 16.44
C SER A 169 -2.25 -11.56 15.13
N SER A 170 -1.21 -11.98 14.40
CA SER A 170 -1.37 -12.76 13.15
C SER A 170 -1.75 -14.23 13.37
N THR A 171 -1.71 -14.74 14.61
CA THR A 171 -1.96 -16.16 14.91
C THR A 171 -3.43 -16.58 14.79
N ASP A 172 -4.36 -15.65 14.97
CA ASP A 172 -5.79 -15.90 14.89
C ASP A 172 -6.51 -14.76 14.17
N ILE A 173 -7.37 -15.12 13.21
CA ILE A 173 -8.19 -14.20 12.44
C ILE A 173 -9.08 -13.30 13.32
N LYS A 174 -9.41 -13.72 14.55
CA LYS A 174 -10.15 -12.91 15.52
C LYS A 174 -9.43 -11.60 15.82
N TYR A 175 -8.11 -11.63 16.05
CA TYR A 175 -7.34 -10.43 16.35
C TYR A 175 -7.27 -9.52 15.14
N VAL A 176 -7.01 -10.10 13.96
CA VAL A 176 -7.01 -9.35 12.69
C VAL A 176 -8.33 -8.61 12.50
N ARG A 177 -9.47 -9.25 12.71
CA ARG A 177 -10.79 -8.59 12.59
C ARG A 177 -10.94 -7.39 13.52
N ILE A 178 -10.57 -7.54 14.79
CA ILE A 178 -10.72 -6.49 15.81
C ILE A 178 -9.77 -5.33 15.49
N LEU A 179 -8.51 -5.64 15.21
CA LEU A 179 -7.49 -4.64 14.88
C LEU A 179 -7.83 -3.90 13.59
N SER A 180 -8.26 -4.61 12.54
CA SER A 180 -8.65 -3.97 11.27
C SER A 180 -9.80 -2.99 11.45
N VAL A 181 -10.86 -3.37 12.18
CA VAL A 181 -11.99 -2.48 12.45
C VAL A 181 -11.56 -1.29 13.33
N GLY A 182 -10.83 -1.55 14.42
CA GLY A 182 -10.35 -0.51 15.32
C GLY A 182 -9.45 0.51 14.61
N SER A 183 -8.48 0.03 13.84
CA SER A 183 -7.56 0.87 13.06
C SER A 183 -8.29 1.65 11.97
N THR A 184 -9.28 1.07 11.29
CA THR A 184 -10.10 1.79 10.31
C THR A 184 -10.83 2.98 10.95
N LEU A 185 -11.42 2.76 12.14
CA LEU A 185 -12.11 3.82 12.88
C LEU A 185 -11.13 4.88 13.38
N LEU A 186 -9.98 4.48 13.92
CA LEU A 186 -8.93 5.39 14.39
C LEU A 186 -8.40 6.25 13.24
N PHE A 187 -8.18 5.65 12.07
CA PHE A 187 -7.70 6.37 10.90
C PHE A 187 -8.75 7.35 10.36
N GLY A 188 -10.02 6.93 10.32
CA GLY A 188 -11.12 7.84 9.98
C GLY A 188 -11.24 9.01 10.96
N ALA A 189 -11.05 8.75 12.26
CA ALA A 189 -11.02 9.79 13.29
C ALA A 189 -9.82 10.73 13.11
N LEU A 190 -8.65 10.21 12.76
CA LEU A 190 -7.46 11.00 12.48
C LEU A 190 -7.65 11.91 11.25
N ILE A 191 -8.21 11.38 10.16
CA ILE A 191 -8.56 12.18 8.96
C ILE A 191 -9.52 13.30 9.35
N ALA A 192 -10.58 12.99 10.10
CA ALA A 192 -11.55 13.99 10.55
C ALA A 192 -10.91 15.06 11.45
N PHE A 193 -10.04 14.64 12.37
CA PHE A 193 -9.27 15.53 13.23
C PHE A 193 -8.38 16.47 12.41
N MET A 194 -7.59 15.93 11.47
CA MET A 194 -6.71 16.72 10.61
C MET A 194 -7.49 17.69 9.72
N TRP A 195 -8.65 17.26 9.20
CA TRP A 195 -9.53 18.12 8.43
C TRP A 195 -10.02 19.31 9.26
N VAL A 196 -10.52 19.08 10.48
CA VAL A 196 -10.96 20.15 11.39
C VAL A 196 -9.78 21.05 11.78
N TYR A 197 -8.64 20.45 12.15
CA TYR A 197 -7.44 21.17 12.57
C TYR A 197 -6.87 22.07 11.48
N SER A 198 -6.93 21.64 10.21
CA SER A 198 -6.47 22.44 9.07
C SER A 198 -7.27 23.73 8.85
N GLY A 199 -8.49 23.81 9.37
CA GLY A 199 -9.39 24.94 9.14
C GLY A 199 -9.89 25.09 7.70
N MET A 200 -9.65 24.11 6.81
CA MET A 200 -9.96 24.23 5.37
C MET A 200 -11.48 24.29 5.06
N GLY A 201 -12.32 23.87 6.00
CA GLY A 201 -13.77 23.79 5.84
C GLY A 201 -14.21 22.80 4.74
N LEU A 202 -15.51 22.82 4.41
CA LEU A 202 -16.06 21.96 3.35
C LEU A 202 -15.63 22.42 1.95
N SER A 203 -15.54 23.73 1.73
CA SER A 203 -15.13 24.29 0.43
C SER A 203 -13.69 23.92 0.08
N GLY A 204 -12.76 24.08 1.04
CA GLY A 204 -11.36 23.72 0.82
C GLY A 204 -11.20 22.22 0.58
N MET A 205 -11.95 21.38 1.31
CA MET A 205 -11.95 19.94 1.09
C MET A 205 -12.42 19.57 -0.32
N GLY A 206 -13.53 20.16 -0.78
CA GLY A 206 -14.06 19.95 -2.13
C GLY A 206 -13.08 20.39 -3.23
N GLN A 207 -12.39 21.52 -3.03
CA GLN A 207 -11.36 22.00 -3.97
C GLN A 207 -10.17 21.04 -4.05
N ASN A 208 -9.69 20.52 -2.91
CA ASN A 208 -8.60 19.55 -2.90
C ASN A 208 -9.02 18.21 -3.51
N LEU A 209 -10.22 17.71 -3.21
CA LEU A 209 -10.74 16.49 -3.84
C LEU A 209 -10.86 16.63 -5.37
N ALA A 210 -11.16 17.83 -5.87
CA ALA A 210 -11.21 18.07 -7.31
C ALA A 210 -9.83 17.92 -8.00
N LEU A 211 -8.73 18.19 -7.30
CA LEU A 211 -7.37 18.00 -7.81
C LEU A 211 -7.07 16.53 -8.13
N LEU A 212 -7.74 15.59 -7.45
CA LEU A 212 -7.62 14.15 -7.73
C LEU A 212 -8.03 13.81 -9.16
N SER A 213 -8.92 14.60 -9.78
CA SER A 213 -9.36 14.36 -11.15
C SER A 213 -8.22 14.47 -12.17
N ASP A 214 -7.15 15.22 -11.86
CA ASP A 214 -5.99 15.35 -12.74
C ASP A 214 -5.17 14.05 -12.86
N TYR A 215 -5.31 13.13 -11.90
CA TYR A 215 -4.77 11.77 -12.04
C TYR A 215 -5.32 11.09 -13.29
N PHE A 216 -6.65 11.11 -13.48
CA PHE A 216 -7.29 10.47 -14.62
C PHE A 216 -6.96 11.14 -15.96
N LYS A 217 -6.72 12.46 -15.95
CA LYS A 217 -6.25 13.19 -17.14
C LYS A 217 -4.83 12.79 -17.55
N ASN A 218 -4.01 12.38 -16.59
CA ASN A 218 -2.62 12.02 -16.76
C ASN A 218 -2.35 10.51 -16.60
N LEU A 219 -3.39 9.66 -16.68
CA LEU A 219 -3.26 8.21 -16.44
C LEU A 219 -2.10 7.55 -17.20
N PRO A 220 -1.83 7.87 -18.49
CA PRO A 220 -0.71 7.28 -19.22
C PRO A 220 0.68 7.60 -18.64
N LYS A 221 0.84 8.69 -17.87
CA LYS A 221 2.11 9.03 -17.20
C LYS A 221 2.41 8.10 -16.03
N PHE A 222 1.38 7.53 -15.41
CA PHE A 222 1.52 6.68 -14.23
C PHE A 222 1.71 5.19 -14.56
N VAL A 223 1.53 4.76 -15.81
CA VAL A 223 1.74 3.35 -16.22
C VAL A 223 3.16 3.04 -16.66
N SER A 224 4.02 4.06 -16.76
CA SER A 224 5.44 3.95 -17.09
C SER A 224 6.26 4.78 -16.09
N PRO A 225 7.52 4.40 -15.79
CA PRO A 225 8.36 5.18 -14.90
C PRO A 225 8.46 6.66 -15.32
N ILE A 226 8.25 7.57 -14.35
CA ILE A 226 8.39 9.02 -14.53
C ILE A 226 9.88 9.40 -14.33
N ASN A 227 10.49 8.79 -13.32
CA ASN A 227 11.89 8.85 -12.94
C ASN A 227 12.26 7.52 -12.23
N ASP A 228 13.51 7.40 -11.78
CA ASP A 228 14.00 6.20 -11.08
C ASP A 228 13.21 5.89 -9.79
N TYR A 229 12.67 6.93 -9.14
CA TYR A 229 11.89 6.77 -7.93
C TYR A 229 10.52 6.15 -8.20
N HIS A 230 9.83 6.63 -9.24
CA HIS A 230 8.59 5.99 -9.70
C HIS A 230 8.86 4.57 -10.22
N GLU A 231 9.99 4.33 -10.87
CA GLU A 231 10.40 2.99 -11.31
C GLU A 231 10.51 2.03 -10.12
N PHE A 232 11.10 2.49 -9.01
CA PHE A 232 11.17 1.73 -7.77
C PHE A 232 9.77 1.40 -7.22
N TYR A 233 8.84 2.36 -7.17
CA TYR A 233 7.47 2.10 -6.74
C TYR A 233 6.77 1.05 -7.60
N LEU A 234 6.85 1.18 -8.93
CA LEU A 234 6.26 0.19 -9.85
C LEU A 234 6.88 -1.20 -9.74
N PHE A 235 8.12 -1.32 -9.26
CA PHE A 235 8.77 -2.59 -8.97
C PHE A 235 8.44 -3.12 -7.58
N TRP A 236 8.24 -2.22 -6.60
CA TRP A 236 7.92 -2.58 -5.23
C TRP A 236 6.52 -3.19 -5.12
N TRP A 237 5.55 -2.62 -5.85
CA TRP A 237 4.18 -3.12 -5.91
C TRP A 237 4.05 -4.46 -6.67
#